data_AF-F0FZQ7-F1
#
_entry.id   AF-F0FZQ7-F1
#
_cell.length_a   1.000
_cell.length_b   1.000
_cell.length_c   1.000
_cell.angle_alpha   90.00
_cell.angle_beta   90.00
_cell.angle_gamma   90.00
#
_symmetry.space_group_name_H-M   'P 1'
#
loop_
_entity.id
_entity.type
_entity.pdbx_description
1 polymer ?
#
loop_
_entity_poly.entity_id
_entity_poly.type
_entity_poly.pdbx_seq_one_letter_code
_entity_poly.pdbx_strand_id
1 'polypeptide(L)' 'MTFDLRQLRAFTTIVACGSLGRAADALHVTQPALSRILKRLEDQ' A
#
# COMPACT_ATOMS: atom_id res chain seq x y z
N MET A 1 -8.67 -15.30 -8.05
CA MET A 1 -7.75 -14.16 -8.20
C MET A 1 -8.56 -12.89 -8.43
N THR A 2 -9.01 -12.25 -7.35
CA THR A 2 -9.69 -10.95 -7.39
C THR A 2 -8.90 -9.98 -6.53
N PHE A 3 -8.23 -9.03 -7.18
CA PHE A 3 -7.43 -8.01 -6.51
C PHE A 3 -8.32 -6.93 -5.89
N ASP A 4 -8.02 -6.51 -4.66
CA ASP A 4 -8.65 -5.36 -4.04
C ASP A 4 -8.05 -4.07 -4.61
N LEU A 5 -8.90 -3.18 -5.13
CA LEU A 5 -8.48 -1.88 -5.67
C LEU A 5 -7.71 -1.04 -4.63
N ARG A 6 -8.00 -1.21 -3.34
CA ARG A 6 -7.25 -0.58 -2.25
C ARG A 6 -5.81 -1.07 -2.20
N GLN A 7 -5.57 -2.36 -2.44
CA GLN A 7 -4.22 -2.92 -2.46
C GLN A 7 -3.42 -2.41 -3.67
N LEU A 8 -4.05 -2.37 -4.85
CA LEU A 8 -3.42 -1.84 -6.06
C LEU A 8 -3.09 -0.35 -5.91
N ARG A 9 -4.00 0.45 -5.34
CA ARG A 9 -3.77 1.88 -5.07
C ARG A 9 -2.66 2.08 -4.05
N ALA A 10 -2.60 1.25 -3.00
CA ALA A 10 -1.50 1.28 -2.05
C ALA A 10 -0.16 1.01 -2.73
N PHE A 11 -0.08 -0.04 -3.55
CA PHE A 11 1.12 -0.40 -4.29
C PHE A 11 1.60 0.71 -5.24
N THR A 12 0.73 1.25 -6.09
CA THR A 12 1.10 2.31 -7.03
C THR A 12 1.53 3.60 -6.30
N THR A 13 0.92 3.91 -5.15
CA THR A 13 1.33 5.07 -4.34
C THR A 13 2.69 4.86 -3.68
N ILE A 14 3.01 3.64 -3.22
CA ILE A 14 4.34 3.30 -2.69
C ILE A 14 5.41 3.49 -3.76
N VAL A 15 5.17 2.99 -4.98
CA VAL A 15 6.09 3.15 -6.11
C VAL A 15 6.28 4.63 -6.45
N ALA A 16 5.20 5.41 -6.56
CA ALA A 16 5.27 6.84 -6.86
C ALA A 16 6.00 7.65 -5.77
N CYS A 17 5.85 7.27 -4.50
CA CYS A 17 6.51 7.94 -3.39
C CYS A 17 7.97 7.49 -3.18
N GLY A 18 8.34 6.30 -3.65
CA GLY A 18 9.65 5.66 -3.41
C GLY A 18 9.90 5.31 -1.94
N SER A 19 8.88 5.39 -1.08
CA SER A 19 9.00 5.15 0.37
C SER A 19 7.66 4.74 0.96
N LEU A 20 7.68 3.72 1.81
CA LEU A 20 6.50 3.24 2.53
C LEU A 20 5.95 4.31 3.50
N GLY A 21 6.82 5.08 4.15
CA GLY A 21 6.42 6.14 5.06
C GLY A 21 5.73 7.28 4.34
N ARG A 22 6.37 7.81 3.28
CA ARG A 22 5.78 8.88 2.46
C ARG A 22 4.46 8.48 1.82
N ALA A 23 4.33 7.22 1.40
CA ALA A 23 3.08 6.71 0.85
C ALA A 23 1.98 6.60 1.91
N ALA A 24 2.33 6.24 3.15
CA ALA A 24 1.38 6.21 4.26
C ALA A 24 0.85 7.61 4.58
N ASP A 25 1.74 8.61 4.59
CA ASP A 25 1.37 10.03 4.75
C ASP A 25 0.43 10.48 3.61
N ALA A 26 0.78 10.16 2.35
CA ALA A 26 -0.01 10.51 1.16
C ALA A 26 -1.40 9.83 1.13
N LEU A 27 -1.54 8.66 1.78
CA LEU A 27 -2.80 7.92 1.87
C LEU A 27 -3.55 8.17 3.18
N HIS A 28 -3.05 9.05 4.05
CA HIS A 28 -3.61 9.33 5.37
C HIS A 28 -3.82 8.06 6.23
N VAL A 29 -2.84 7.16 6.22
CA VAL A 29 -2.82 5.95 7.04
C VAL A 29 -1.50 5.84 7.80
N THR A 30 -1.43 4.95 8.78
CA THR A 30 -0.16 4.64 9.42
C THR A 30 0.70 3.72 8.56
N GLN A 31 2.01 3.88 8.62
CA GLN A 31 2.97 3.04 7.88
C GLN A 31 2.82 1.52 8.19
N PRO A 32 2.55 1.08 9.43
CA PRO A 32 2.24 -0.32 9.72
C PRO A 32 0.94 -0.83 9.08
N ALA A 33 -0.09 0.03 8.95
CA ALA A 33 -1.32 -0.34 8.27
C ALA A 33 -1.11 -0.52 6.76
N LEU A 34 -0.30 0.35 6.15
CA LEU A 34 0.08 0.25 4.74
C LEU A 34 0.92 -1.01 4.47
N SER A 35 1.88 -1.33 5.34
CA SER A 35 2.66 -2.58 5.26
C SER A 35 1.76 -3.83 5.28
N ARG A 36 0.73 -3.87 6.13
CA ARG A 36 -0.26 -4.96 6.15
C ARG A 36 -1.13 -5.04 4.91
N ILE A 37 -1.36 -3.93 4.21
CA ILE A 37 -2.07 -3.94 2.92
C ILE A 37 -1.19 -4.57 1.85
N LEU A 38 0.10 -4.18 1.79
CA LEU A 38 1.06 -4.71 0.83
C LEU A 38 1.30 -6.21 1.03
N LYS A 39 1.48 -6.67 2.27
CA LYS A 39 1.66 -8.11 2.56
C LYS A 39 0.47 -8.94 2.08
N ARG A 40 -0.75 -8.47 2.30
CA ARG A 40 -1.95 -9.15 1.80
C ARG A 40 -2.04 -9.16 0.27
N LEU A 41 -1.40 -8.23 -0.43
CA LEU A 41 -1.32 -8.23 -1.89
C LEU A 41 -0.30 -9.27 -2.38
N GLU A 42 0.82 -9.45 -1.66
CA GLU A 42 1.83 -10.46 -1.95
C GLU A 42 1.33 -11.90 -1.70
N ASP A 43 0.44 -12.07 -0.72
CA ASP A 43 -0.17 -13.36 -0.37
C ASP A 43 -1.35 -13.74 -1.30
N GLN A 44 -1.75 -12.89 -2.25
CA GLN A 44 -2.79 -13.19 -3.25
C GLN A 44 -2.22 -13.91 -4.46
#